data_AF-A0A1V4ATP6-F1
#
_entry.id   AF-A0A1V4ATP6-F1
#
_cell.length_a   1.000
_cell.length_b   1.000
_cell.length_c   1.000
_cell.angle_alpha   90.00
_cell.angle_beta   90.00
_cell.angle_gamma   90.00
#
_symmetry.space_group_name_H-M   'P 1'
#
loop_
_entity.id
_entity.type
_entity.pdbx_description
1 polymer ?
#
loop_
_entity_poly.entity_id
_entity_poly.type
_entity_poly.pdbx_seq_one_letter_code
_entity_poly.pdbx_strand_id
1 'polypeptide(L)'
;MWPGILLFVLIRFGPALHDFFSSLAEFSFKGAGFEASAKRRQAEATAALVAATVARPAEGATPEATAEEAKAAAELVAETVTARVIRRAGKSFVLWVDDRPSNNMHERHALEALGVNFILSTSTKDALEKLKHQRFDAIISDMGRTSDSQAGYTLLDALRTSGDRTPFIIYAGSRAPEHRAETRRRGALGCTNRPEELFDMVLSALGRKT
;
A
#
# COMPACT_ATOMS: atom_id res chain seq x y z
N MET A 1 -56.19 14.06 14.60
CA MET A 1 -55.46 15.34 14.40
C MET A 1 -54.15 15.18 13.64
N TRP A 2 -53.37 14.11 13.84
CA TRP A 2 -52.04 13.95 13.23
C TRP A 2 -51.99 13.64 11.71
N PRO A 3 -52.94 12.90 11.09
CA PRO A 3 -52.88 12.62 9.65
C PRO A 3 -53.03 13.88 8.78
N GLY A 4 -53.86 14.84 9.22
CA GLY A 4 -54.11 16.07 8.48
C GLY A 4 -52.92 17.03 8.49
N ILE A 5 -52.16 17.07 9.58
CA ILE A 5 -50.93 17.88 9.69
C ILE A 5 -49.84 17.31 8.79
N LEU A 6 -49.69 15.98 8.77
CA LEU A 6 -48.71 15.30 7.92
C LEU A 6 -49.05 15.48 6.43
N LEU A 7 -50.33 15.39 6.08
CA LEU A 7 -50.81 15.65 4.72
C LEU A 7 -50.64 17.14 4.33
N PHE A 8 -50.94 18.06 5.25
CA PHE A 8 -50.75 19.50 5.03
C PHE A 8 -49.27 19.84 4.82
N VAL A 9 -48.37 19.27 5.63
CA VAL A 9 -46.92 19.46 5.48
C VAL A 9 -46.42 18.88 4.15
N LEU A 10 -46.86 17.68 3.77
CA LEU A 10 -46.48 17.06 2.50
C LEU A 10 -46.99 17.83 1.28
N ILE A 11 -48.19 18.39 1.33
CA ILE A 11 -48.73 19.20 0.22
C ILE A 11 -48.08 20.58 0.18
N ARG A 12 -47.91 21.23 1.33
CA ARG A 12 -47.44 22.62 1.41
C ARG A 12 -45.94 22.77 1.19
N PHE A 13 -45.15 21.75 1.56
CA PHE A 13 -43.71 21.72 1.42
C PHE A 13 -43.23 20.66 0.43
N GLY A 14 -44.13 19.93 -0.23
CA GLY A 14 -43.80 18.91 -1.23
C GLY A 14 -42.81 19.38 -2.32
N PRO A 15 -43.00 20.57 -2.93
CA PRO A 15 -42.04 21.10 -3.90
C PRO A 15 -40.67 21.40 -3.29
N ALA A 16 -40.62 22.01 -2.10
CA ALA A 16 -39.37 22.31 -1.40
C ALA A 16 -38.66 21.05 -0.87
N LEU A 17 -39.41 20.03 -0.45
CA LEU A 17 -38.90 18.72 -0.08
C LEU A 17 -38.35 18.01 -1.30
N HIS A 18 -39.03 18.08 -2.45
CA HIS A 18 -38.53 17.52 -3.70
C HIS A 18 -37.20 18.15 -4.12
N ASP A 19 -37.06 19.47 -4.04
CA ASP A 19 -35.82 20.20 -4.35
C ASP A 19 -34.70 19.92 -3.32
N PHE A 20 -35.07 19.77 -2.05
CA PHE A 20 -34.15 19.37 -0.98
C PHE A 20 -33.66 17.92 -1.13
N PHE A 21 -34.53 16.99 -1.51
CA PHE A 21 -34.15 15.59 -1.76
C PHE A 21 -33.37 15.40 -3.05
N SER A 22 -33.64 16.18 -4.10
CA SER A 22 -32.87 16.13 -5.35
C SER A 22 -31.48 16.77 -5.21
N SER A 23 -31.35 17.87 -4.45
CA SER A 23 -30.04 18.43 -4.10
C SER A 23 -29.23 17.53 -3.15
N LEU A 24 -29.88 16.83 -2.21
CA LEU A 24 -29.25 15.79 -1.39
C LEU A 24 -28.86 14.55 -2.21
N ALA A 25 -29.64 14.14 -3.21
CA ALA A 25 -29.30 13.00 -4.05
C ALA A 25 -28.04 13.27 -4.91
N GLU A 26 -27.85 14.51 -5.38
CA GLU A 26 -26.63 14.89 -6.12
C GLU A 26 -25.38 14.99 -5.24
N PHE A 27 -25.53 15.37 -3.97
CA PHE A 27 -24.39 15.50 -3.03
C PHE A 27 -24.09 14.23 -2.21
N SER A 28 -25.12 13.49 -1.78
CA SER A 28 -24.99 12.36 -0.85
C SER A 28 -24.55 11.06 -1.53
N PHE A 29 -24.83 10.86 -2.81
CA PHE A 29 -24.62 9.55 -3.45
C PHE A 29 -23.17 9.33 -3.91
N LYS A 30 -22.44 10.40 -4.27
CA LYS A 30 -21.03 10.28 -4.70
C LYS A 30 -20.01 10.40 -3.56
N GLY A 31 -20.32 11.17 -2.50
CA GLY A 31 -19.40 11.39 -1.37
C GLY A 31 -19.47 10.28 -0.31
N ALA A 32 -20.66 9.97 0.21
CA ALA A 32 -20.82 9.08 1.35
C ALA A 32 -20.42 7.62 1.05
N GLY A 33 -20.75 7.12 -0.14
CA GLY A 33 -20.37 5.75 -0.55
C GLY A 33 -18.86 5.60 -0.76
N PHE A 34 -18.20 6.65 -1.26
CA PHE A 34 -16.77 6.67 -1.46
C PHE A 34 -16.01 6.78 -0.14
N GLU A 35 -16.48 7.61 0.81
CA GLU A 35 -15.93 7.69 2.16
C GLU A 35 -16.07 6.38 2.93
N ALA A 36 -17.23 5.72 2.84
CA ALA A 36 -17.44 4.41 3.47
C ALA A 36 -16.50 3.34 2.89
N SER A 37 -16.32 3.33 1.56
CA SER A 37 -15.37 2.41 0.90
C SER A 37 -13.92 2.69 1.30
N ALA A 38 -13.53 3.97 1.38
CA ALA A 38 -12.19 4.37 1.80
C ALA A 38 -11.90 3.95 3.24
N LYS A 39 -12.82 4.20 4.18
CA LYS A 39 -12.70 3.77 5.59
C LYS A 39 -12.57 2.25 5.71
N ARG A 40 -13.33 1.49 4.92
CA ARG A 40 -13.24 0.03 4.90
C ARG A 40 -11.85 -0.45 4.45
N ARG A 41 -11.34 0.10 3.34
CA ARG A 41 -9.99 -0.24 2.83
C ARG A 41 -8.90 0.14 3.82
N GLN A 42 -9.05 1.29 4.48
CA GLN A 42 -8.13 1.72 5.52
C GLN A 42 -8.12 0.75 6.71
N ALA A 43 -9.29 0.33 7.20
CA ALA A 43 -9.39 -0.64 8.29
C ALA A 43 -8.77 -2.01 7.92
N GLU A 44 -9.00 -2.47 6.69
CA GLU A 44 -8.40 -3.71 6.17
C GLU A 44 -6.88 -3.60 6.06
N ALA A 45 -6.37 -2.50 5.53
CA ALA A 45 -4.94 -2.21 5.46
C ALA A 45 -4.31 -2.13 6.85
N THR A 46 -4.97 -1.49 7.82
CA THR A 46 -4.53 -1.44 9.22
C THR A 46 -4.42 -2.84 9.81
N ALA A 47 -5.47 -3.66 9.69
CA ALA A 47 -5.46 -5.02 10.25
C ALA A 47 -4.34 -5.88 9.64
N ALA A 48 -4.15 -5.82 8.32
CA ALA A 48 -3.11 -6.56 7.63
C ALA A 48 -1.70 -6.06 7.99
N LEU A 49 -1.49 -4.75 8.10
CA LEU A 49 -0.18 -4.19 8.46
C LEU A 49 0.19 -4.49 9.92
N VAL A 50 -0.78 -4.39 10.84
CA VAL A 50 -0.61 -4.83 12.23
C VAL A 50 -0.23 -6.30 12.28
N ALA A 51 -0.94 -7.17 11.54
CA ALA A 51 -0.61 -8.58 11.47
C ALA A 51 0.81 -8.83 10.92
N ALA A 52 1.23 -8.10 9.89
CA ALA A 52 2.59 -8.20 9.35
C ALA A 52 3.64 -7.81 10.40
N THR A 53 3.40 -6.72 11.13
CA THR A 53 4.30 -6.21 12.18
C THR A 53 4.44 -7.23 13.32
N VAL A 54 3.32 -7.80 13.77
CA VAL A 54 3.32 -8.84 14.83
C VAL A 54 3.95 -10.15 14.36
N ALA A 55 3.76 -10.54 13.09
CA ALA A 55 4.36 -11.74 12.53
C ALA A 55 5.88 -11.61 12.32
N ARG A 56 6.40 -10.38 12.29
CA ARG A 56 7.81 -10.07 12.03
C ARG A 56 8.37 -9.06 13.04
N PRO A 57 8.41 -9.43 14.34
CA PRO A 57 8.90 -8.55 15.38
C PRO A 57 10.39 -8.25 15.14
N ALA A 58 10.83 -7.07 15.61
CA ALA A 58 12.24 -6.76 15.60
C ALA A 58 13.03 -7.82 16.40
N GLU A 59 14.26 -8.10 15.96
CA GLU A 59 15.10 -9.11 16.60
C GLU A 59 15.34 -8.76 18.08
N GLY A 60 14.96 -9.68 18.97
CA GLY A 60 15.04 -9.48 20.42
C GLY A 60 13.96 -8.58 21.04
N ALA A 61 12.91 -8.22 20.30
CA ALA A 61 11.82 -7.39 20.82
C ALA A 61 10.99 -8.12 21.90
N THR A 62 10.55 -7.36 22.91
CA THR A 62 9.59 -7.84 23.91
C THR A 62 8.16 -7.77 23.38
N PRO A 63 7.19 -8.47 24.00
CA PRO A 63 5.77 -8.34 23.64
C PRO A 63 5.26 -6.90 23.70
N GLU A 64 5.71 -6.11 24.68
CA GLU A 64 5.32 -4.71 24.85
C GLU A 64 5.88 -3.85 23.71
N ALA A 65 7.15 -4.03 23.34
CA ALA A 65 7.74 -3.34 22.21
C ALA A 65 7.02 -3.69 20.90
N THR A 66 6.65 -4.96 20.71
CA THR A 66 5.90 -5.43 19.54
C THR A 66 4.48 -4.81 19.50
N ALA A 67 3.83 -4.66 20.64
CA ALA A 67 2.52 -4.01 20.74
C ALA A 67 2.59 -2.51 20.40
N GLU A 68 3.63 -1.81 20.87
CA GLU A 68 3.86 -0.40 20.50
C GLU A 68 4.16 -0.24 19.01
N GLU A 69 4.94 -1.15 18.41
CA GLU A 69 5.18 -1.16 16.95
C GLU A 69 3.89 -1.42 16.16
N ALA A 70 3.05 -2.36 16.61
CA ALA A 70 1.75 -2.62 16.01
C ALA A 70 0.82 -1.39 16.08
N LYS A 71 0.82 -0.68 17.21
CA LYS A 71 0.07 0.56 17.37
C LYS A 71 0.58 1.65 16.42
N ALA A 72 1.90 1.84 16.34
CA ALA A 72 2.51 2.78 15.40
C ALA A 72 2.18 2.45 13.93
N ALA A 73 2.13 1.17 13.57
CA ALA A 73 1.71 0.74 12.24
C ALA A 73 0.25 1.12 11.94
N ALA A 74 -0.65 1.02 12.92
CA ALA A 74 -2.04 1.45 12.77
C ALA A 74 -2.16 2.98 12.60
N GLU A 75 -1.41 3.75 13.38
CA GLU A 75 -1.35 5.21 13.29
C GLU A 75 -0.79 5.67 11.93
N LEU A 76 0.28 5.03 11.43
CA LEU A 76 0.82 5.29 10.11
C LEU A 76 -0.23 5.11 9.00
N VAL A 77 -1.01 4.04 9.05
CA VAL A 77 -2.09 3.83 8.08
C VAL A 77 -3.13 4.93 8.20
N ALA A 78 -3.45 5.37 9.42
CA ALA A 78 -4.40 6.46 9.64
C ALA A 78 -3.94 7.80 9.06
N GLU A 79 -2.65 8.08 9.11
CA GLU A 79 -2.06 9.33 8.60
C GLU A 79 -1.82 9.30 7.09
N THR A 80 -1.29 8.19 6.57
CA THR A 80 -0.84 8.11 5.16
C THR A 80 -1.98 7.75 4.21
N VAL A 81 -2.98 6.96 4.65
CA VAL A 81 -4.04 6.47 3.77
C VAL A 81 -5.16 7.49 3.63
N THR A 82 -5.06 8.26 2.54
CA THR A 82 -6.12 9.17 2.10
C THR A 82 -6.88 8.60 0.90
N ALA A 83 -8.07 9.13 0.65
CA ALA A 83 -8.84 8.88 -0.58
C ALA A 83 -8.00 9.02 -1.88
N ARG A 84 -7.10 10.02 -1.92
CA ARG A 84 -6.20 10.26 -3.06
C ARG A 84 -5.17 9.14 -3.20
N VAL A 85 -4.62 8.67 -2.09
CA VAL A 85 -3.66 7.55 -2.06
C VAL A 85 -4.34 6.27 -2.53
N ILE A 86 -5.51 5.92 -1.98
CA ILE A 86 -6.31 4.75 -2.40
C ILE A 86 -6.57 4.78 -3.92
N ARG A 87 -6.99 5.92 -4.45
CA ARG A 87 -7.27 6.05 -5.90
C ARG A 87 -6.01 5.84 -6.76
N ARG A 88 -4.84 6.29 -6.30
CA ARG A 88 -3.56 6.10 -7.01
C ARG A 88 -3.07 4.65 -6.90
N ALA A 89 -3.10 4.09 -5.70
CA ALA A 89 -2.78 2.70 -5.40
C ALA A 89 -3.60 1.74 -6.29
N GLY A 90 -4.92 1.99 -6.41
CA GLY A 90 -5.84 1.24 -7.26
C GLY A 90 -5.50 1.14 -8.76
N LYS A 91 -4.56 1.95 -9.25
CA LYS A 91 -4.10 1.95 -10.66
C LYS A 91 -2.64 1.53 -10.81
N SER A 92 -2.00 1.18 -9.70
CA SER A 92 -0.57 0.94 -9.67
C SER A 92 -0.26 -0.55 -9.75
N PHE A 93 0.81 -0.88 -10.47
CA PHE A 93 1.35 -2.23 -10.55
C PHE A 93 2.72 -2.28 -9.87
N VAL A 94 2.87 -3.18 -8.90
CA VAL A 94 4.13 -3.38 -8.16
C VAL A 94 4.65 -4.79 -8.46
N LEU A 95 5.89 -4.87 -8.93
CA LEU A 95 6.58 -6.14 -9.09
C LEU A 95 7.24 -6.52 -7.76
N TRP A 96 6.91 -7.69 -7.21
CA TRP A 96 7.59 -8.23 -6.03
C TRP A 96 8.41 -9.46 -6.42
N VAL A 97 9.72 -9.37 -6.23
CA VAL A 97 10.69 -10.42 -6.55
C VAL A 97 11.19 -11.11 -5.28
N ASP A 98 10.72 -12.32 -5.01
CA ASP A 98 11.00 -13.08 -3.79
C ASP A 98 10.86 -14.58 -4.10
N ASP A 99 11.80 -15.42 -3.64
CA ASP A 99 11.77 -16.87 -3.90
C ASP A 99 10.77 -17.63 -3.01
N ARG A 100 10.25 -16.98 -1.96
CA ARG A 100 9.23 -17.48 -1.03
C ARG A 100 8.13 -16.43 -0.81
N PRO A 101 7.34 -16.09 -1.83
CA PRO A 101 6.35 -15.01 -1.77
C PRO A 101 5.20 -15.24 -0.78
N SER A 102 5.02 -16.48 -0.29
CA SER A 102 4.09 -16.81 0.81
C SER A 102 4.49 -16.19 2.14
N ASN A 103 5.77 -15.84 2.33
CA ASN A 103 6.25 -15.26 3.59
C ASN A 103 5.82 -13.80 3.77
N ASN A 104 5.46 -13.11 2.68
CA ASN A 104 5.14 -11.69 2.70
C ASN A 104 3.63 -11.42 2.43
N MET A 105 2.77 -12.39 2.78
CA MET A 105 1.33 -12.30 2.52
C MET A 105 0.68 -11.12 3.24
N HIS A 106 1.05 -10.87 4.49
CA HIS A 106 0.44 -9.81 5.30
C HIS A 106 0.81 -8.41 4.77
N GLU A 107 2.08 -8.22 4.41
CA GLU A 107 2.60 -7.00 3.78
C GLU A 107 1.92 -6.72 2.45
N ARG A 108 1.75 -7.76 1.61
CA ARG A 108 1.01 -7.64 0.35
C ARG A 108 -0.46 -7.31 0.60
N HIS A 109 -1.12 -8.03 1.49
CA HIS A 109 -2.53 -7.80 1.80
C HIS A 109 -2.79 -6.37 2.28
N ALA A 110 -1.88 -5.78 3.07
CA ALA A 110 -2.02 -4.40 3.51
C ALA A 110 -2.05 -3.40 2.34
N LEU A 111 -1.23 -3.60 1.32
CA LEU A 111 -1.18 -2.75 0.13
C LEU A 111 -2.28 -3.10 -0.90
N GLU A 112 -2.64 -4.39 -1.03
CA GLU A 112 -3.74 -4.88 -1.87
C GLU A 112 -5.10 -4.38 -1.38
N ALA A 113 -5.29 -4.26 -0.06
CA ALA A 113 -6.48 -3.64 0.54
C ALA A 113 -6.68 -2.19 0.06
N LEU A 114 -5.60 -1.47 -0.26
CA LEU A 114 -5.65 -0.13 -0.85
C LEU A 114 -5.87 -0.15 -2.36
N GLY A 115 -5.74 -1.31 -3.00
CA GLY A 115 -5.92 -1.56 -4.43
C GLY A 115 -4.63 -1.70 -5.24
N VAL A 116 -3.46 -1.79 -4.59
CA VAL A 116 -2.20 -2.07 -5.30
C VAL A 116 -2.27 -3.45 -5.96
N ASN A 117 -1.86 -3.53 -7.23
CA ASN A 117 -1.81 -4.80 -7.96
C ASN A 117 -0.39 -5.36 -7.91
N PHE A 118 -0.21 -6.53 -7.29
CA PHE A 118 1.09 -7.20 -7.28
C PHE A 118 1.25 -8.19 -8.43
N ILE A 119 2.39 -8.12 -9.09
CA ILE A 119 2.89 -9.18 -9.95
C ILE A 119 4.06 -9.82 -9.21
N LEU A 120 3.99 -11.13 -8.96
CA LEU A 120 5.01 -11.86 -8.24
C LEU A 120 6.04 -12.45 -9.19
N SER A 121 7.30 -12.45 -8.80
CA SER A 121 8.39 -13.12 -9.51
C SER A 121 9.28 -13.84 -8.51
N THR A 122 9.77 -15.03 -8.87
CA THR A 122 10.60 -15.84 -7.97
C THR A 122 12.09 -15.75 -8.28
N SER A 123 12.49 -15.05 -9.35
CA SER A 123 13.89 -14.94 -9.75
C SER A 123 14.19 -13.66 -10.54
N THR A 124 15.47 -13.29 -10.60
CA THR A 124 15.96 -12.13 -11.35
C THR A 124 15.61 -12.26 -12.83
N LYS A 125 15.76 -13.48 -13.38
CA LYS A 125 15.47 -13.75 -14.80
C LYS A 125 13.99 -13.55 -15.11
N ASP A 126 13.10 -14.10 -14.29
CA ASP A 126 11.66 -13.96 -14.47
C ASP A 126 11.20 -12.51 -14.27
N ALA A 127 11.80 -11.79 -13.31
CA ALA A 127 11.53 -10.37 -13.09
C ALA A 127 11.90 -9.53 -14.33
N LEU A 128 13.11 -9.72 -14.85
CA LEU A 128 13.58 -9.03 -16.05
C LEU A 128 12.74 -9.36 -17.28
N GLU A 129 12.21 -10.59 -17.38
CA GLU A 129 11.29 -10.94 -18.47
C GLU A 129 9.97 -10.18 -18.35
N LYS A 130 9.36 -10.15 -17.17
CA LYS A 130 8.13 -9.40 -16.91
C LYS A 130 8.27 -7.90 -17.20
N LEU A 131 9.41 -7.32 -16.84
CA LEU A 131 9.75 -5.91 -17.10
C LEU A 131 9.82 -5.55 -18.59
N LYS A 132 10.03 -6.52 -19.49
CA LYS A 132 9.97 -6.27 -20.95
C LYS A 132 8.54 -6.10 -21.46
N HIS A 133 7.57 -6.74 -20.81
CA HIS A 133 6.18 -6.81 -21.27
C HIS A 133 5.25 -5.84 -20.56
N GLN A 134 5.63 -5.37 -19.36
CA GLN A 134 4.81 -4.49 -18.54
C GLN A 134 5.67 -3.46 -17.80
N ARG A 135 5.16 -2.24 -17.68
CA ARG A 135 5.73 -1.22 -16.80
C ARG A 135 5.18 -1.36 -15.38
N PHE A 136 6.05 -1.15 -14.40
CA PHE A 136 5.71 -1.16 -12.99
C PHE A 136 5.90 0.24 -12.40
N ASP A 137 5.06 0.60 -11.42
CA ASP A 137 5.18 1.86 -10.69
C ASP A 137 6.18 1.76 -9.53
N ALA A 138 6.45 0.54 -9.05
CA ALA A 138 7.52 0.23 -8.10
C ALA A 138 7.94 -1.24 -8.20
N ILE A 139 9.15 -1.54 -7.72
CA ILE A 139 9.69 -2.89 -7.61
C ILE A 139 10.14 -3.12 -6.16
N ILE A 140 9.71 -4.23 -5.58
CA ILE A 140 10.19 -4.74 -4.30
C ILE A 140 11.03 -6.00 -4.60
N SER A 141 12.23 -6.10 -4.04
CA SER A 141 13.04 -7.30 -4.18
C SER A 141 13.57 -7.75 -2.84
N ASP A 142 13.51 -9.06 -2.58
CA ASP A 142 14.33 -9.67 -1.55
C ASP A 142 15.81 -9.47 -1.88
N MET A 143 16.62 -9.23 -0.85
CA MET A 143 18.07 -9.06 -0.97
C MET A 143 18.73 -10.39 -1.36
N GLY A 144 18.39 -11.46 -0.66
CA GLY A 144 19.01 -12.76 -0.81
C GLY A 144 17.98 -13.78 -1.26
N ARG A 145 18.30 -14.54 -2.30
CA ARG A 145 17.51 -15.68 -2.76
C ARG A 145 18.38 -16.93 -2.71
N THR A 146 17.76 -18.10 -2.70
CA THR A 146 18.46 -19.40 -2.55
C THR A 146 19.65 -19.55 -3.52
N SER A 147 19.54 -19.03 -4.74
CA SER A 147 20.59 -19.11 -5.75
C SER A 147 21.60 -17.94 -5.76
N ASP A 148 21.30 -16.83 -5.07
CA ASP A 148 22.10 -15.60 -5.10
C ASP A 148 21.84 -14.77 -3.83
N SER A 149 22.85 -14.65 -2.96
CA SER A 149 22.75 -13.91 -1.70
C SER A 149 22.69 -12.39 -1.88
N GLN A 150 22.96 -11.88 -3.09
CA GLN A 150 22.90 -10.46 -3.46
C GLN A 150 21.91 -10.21 -4.60
N ALA A 151 20.94 -11.11 -4.78
CA ALA A 151 20.01 -11.08 -5.90
C ALA A 151 19.23 -9.77 -6.04
N GLY A 152 18.95 -9.08 -4.92
CA GLY A 152 18.34 -7.75 -4.94
C GLY A 152 19.22 -6.71 -5.63
N TYR A 153 20.52 -6.71 -5.34
CA TYR A 153 21.49 -5.84 -6.02
C TYR A 153 21.74 -6.28 -7.47
N THR A 154 21.84 -7.59 -7.73
CA THR A 154 21.98 -8.12 -9.10
C THR A 154 20.85 -7.62 -10.00
N LEU A 155 19.60 -7.65 -9.51
CA LEU A 155 18.45 -7.12 -10.25
C LEU A 155 18.50 -5.60 -10.39
N LEU A 156 18.81 -4.88 -9.31
CA LEU A 156 18.90 -3.41 -9.32
C LEU A 156 19.94 -2.92 -10.33
N ASP A 157 21.14 -3.50 -10.33
CA ASP A 157 22.22 -3.09 -11.23
C ASP A 157 21.85 -3.36 -12.69
N ALA A 158 21.21 -4.51 -12.98
CA ALA A 158 20.72 -4.82 -14.32
C ALA A 158 19.70 -3.78 -14.83
N LEU A 159 18.77 -3.37 -13.96
CA LEU A 159 17.78 -2.32 -14.27
C LEU A 159 18.44 -0.95 -14.50
N ARG A 160 19.38 -0.56 -13.64
CA ARG A 160 20.04 0.76 -13.77
C ARG A 160 20.93 0.81 -15.00
N THR A 161 21.58 -0.30 -15.36
CA THR A 161 22.38 -0.43 -16.58
C THR A 161 21.52 -0.30 -17.84
N SER A 162 20.28 -0.81 -17.83
CA SER A 162 19.34 -0.65 -18.95
C SER A 162 18.65 0.72 -18.99
N GLY A 163 18.98 1.62 -18.07
CA GLY A 163 18.38 2.96 -17.96
C GLY A 163 17.02 2.98 -17.27
N ASP A 164 16.54 1.85 -16.76
CA ASP A 164 15.31 1.79 -15.97
C ASP A 164 15.51 2.53 -14.64
N ARG A 165 14.60 3.44 -14.30
CA ARG A 165 14.59 4.26 -13.08
C ARG A 165 13.38 4.02 -12.19
N THR A 166 12.66 2.92 -12.41
CA THR A 166 11.53 2.50 -11.59
C THR A 166 11.95 2.49 -10.12
N PRO A 167 11.15 3.08 -9.21
CA PRO A 167 11.41 3.03 -7.77
C PRO A 167 11.65 1.59 -7.32
N PHE A 168 12.78 1.37 -6.65
CA PHE A 168 13.23 0.03 -6.27
C PHE A 168 13.45 -0.01 -4.76
N ILE A 169 12.83 -0.96 -4.09
CA ILE A 169 12.90 -1.13 -2.64
C ILE A 169 13.47 -2.52 -2.36
N ILE A 170 14.46 -2.57 -1.48
CA ILE A 170 15.01 -3.83 -1.00
C ILE A 170 14.31 -4.20 0.30
N TYR A 171 13.73 -5.39 0.36
CA TYR A 171 13.16 -5.95 1.56
C TYR A 171 14.06 -7.09 2.04
N ALA A 172 14.81 -6.88 3.11
CA ALA A 172 15.87 -7.78 3.54
C ALA A 172 15.66 -8.22 5.00
N GLY A 173 16.41 -9.21 5.47
CA GLY A 173 16.45 -9.54 6.90
C GLY A 173 17.16 -8.49 7.76
N SER A 174 18.10 -7.74 7.17
CA SER A 174 18.91 -6.73 7.86
C SER A 174 18.64 -5.32 7.32
N ARG A 175 18.56 -4.35 8.24
CA ARG A 175 18.44 -2.92 7.96
C ARG A 175 19.65 -2.10 8.40
N ALA A 176 20.82 -2.71 8.50
CA ALA A 176 22.05 -2.06 8.96
C ALA A 176 22.35 -0.76 8.16
N PRO A 177 22.87 0.30 8.80
CA PRO A 177 23.15 1.58 8.12
C PRO A 177 23.99 1.44 6.85
N GLU A 178 24.94 0.51 6.84
CA GLU A 178 25.83 0.20 5.74
C GLU A 178 25.05 -0.34 4.52
N HIS A 179 24.11 -1.25 4.76
CA HIS A 179 23.22 -1.78 3.71
C HIS A 179 22.31 -0.69 3.15
N ARG A 180 21.78 0.20 4.00
CA ARG A 180 20.95 1.32 3.55
C ARG A 180 21.76 2.31 2.71
N ALA A 181 23.00 2.60 3.11
CA ALA A 181 23.90 3.47 2.37
C ALA A 181 24.24 2.87 1.00
N GLU A 182 24.58 1.58 0.94
CA GLU A 182 24.89 0.87 -0.31
C GLU A 182 23.68 0.82 -1.26
N THR A 183 22.51 0.48 -0.74
CA THR A 183 21.26 0.44 -1.51
C THR A 183 20.98 1.80 -2.17
N ARG A 184 21.15 2.90 -1.42
CA ARG A 184 20.98 4.26 -1.96
C ARG A 184 22.04 4.60 -3.00
N ARG A 185 23.31 4.22 -2.80
CA ARG A 185 24.38 4.43 -3.80
C ARG A 185 24.05 3.78 -5.14
N ARG A 186 23.42 2.61 -5.14
CA ARG A 186 22.98 1.91 -6.35
C ARG A 186 21.70 2.47 -6.97
N GLY A 187 21.11 3.51 -6.39
CA GLY A 187 19.92 4.18 -6.93
C GLY A 187 18.61 3.45 -6.65
N ALA A 188 18.55 2.68 -5.56
CA ALA A 188 17.28 2.25 -4.97
C ALA A 188 16.73 3.31 -4.01
N LEU A 189 15.43 3.26 -3.78
CA LEU A 189 14.71 4.16 -2.87
C LEU A 189 15.11 3.91 -1.40
N GLY A 190 15.29 2.64 -1.03
CA GLY A 190 15.65 2.26 0.32
C GLY A 190 15.76 0.75 0.52
N CYS A 191 16.24 0.38 1.71
CA CYS A 191 16.28 -0.98 2.23
C CYS A 191 15.62 -1.00 3.61
N THR A 192 14.78 -2.00 3.87
CA THR A 192 14.13 -2.20 5.16
C THR A 192 13.87 -3.68 5.43
N ASN A 193 13.68 -4.02 6.71
CA ASN A 193 13.20 -5.31 7.19
C ASN A 193 11.88 -5.18 7.97
N ARG A 194 11.29 -3.98 8.00
CA ARG A 194 10.09 -3.64 8.78
C ARG A 194 8.87 -3.45 7.88
N PRO A 195 7.75 -4.14 8.12
CA PRO A 195 6.53 -4.06 7.30
C PRO A 195 5.98 -2.64 7.10
N GLU A 196 5.94 -1.83 8.15
CA GLU A 196 5.43 -0.46 8.16
C GLU A 196 6.34 0.51 7.40
N GLU A 197 7.66 0.33 7.49
CA GLU A 197 8.60 1.10 6.66
C GLU A 197 8.43 0.73 5.17
N LEU A 198 8.25 -0.57 4.86
CA LEU A 198 7.99 -1.02 3.49
C LEU A 198 6.69 -0.42 2.95
N PHE A 199 5.62 -0.44 3.75
CA PHE A 199 4.33 0.12 3.41
C PHE A 199 4.43 1.61 3.06
N ASP A 200 5.09 2.40 3.90
CA ASP A 200 5.31 3.83 3.64
C ASP A 200 6.16 4.09 2.39
N MET A 201 7.25 3.34 2.21
CA MET A 201 8.11 3.46 1.02
C MET A 201 7.35 3.19 -0.27
N VAL A 202 6.49 2.16 -0.30
CA VAL A 202 5.66 1.85 -1.47
C VAL A 202 4.67 2.97 -1.72
N LEU A 203 3.90 3.41 -0.73
CA LEU A 203 2.93 4.48 -0.92
C LEU A 203 3.59 5.80 -1.35
N SER A 204 4.76 6.11 -0.79
CA SER A 204 5.59 7.22 -1.21
C SER A 204 6.03 7.11 -2.68
N ALA A 205 6.48 5.92 -3.12
CA ALA A 205 6.84 5.69 -4.52
C ALA A 205 5.63 5.90 -5.46
N LEU A 206 4.46 5.39 -5.10
CA LEU A 206 3.23 5.55 -5.88
C LEU A 206 2.68 6.99 -5.86
N GLY A 207 3.02 7.77 -4.84
CA GLY A 207 2.63 9.16 -4.67
C GLY A 207 3.43 10.16 -5.53
N ARG A 208 4.66 9.78 -5.93
CA ARG A 208 5.66 10.66 -6.55
C ARG A 208 5.52 10.95 -8.05
N LYS A 209 4.44 10.51 -8.74
CA LYS A 209 4.32 10.71 -10.20
C LYS A 209 4.64 12.16 -10.61
N THR A 210 5.82 12.33 -11.20
CA THR A 210 6.35 13.50 -11.91
C THR A 210 5.55 13.77 -13.16
#